data_AF-A0A4U6SRI2-F1
#
_entry.id   AF-A0A4U6SRI2-F1
#
_cell.length_a   1.000
_cell.length_b   1.000
_cell.length_c   1.000
_cell.angle_alpha   90.00
_cell.angle_beta   90.00
_cell.angle_gamma   90.00
#
_symmetry.space_group_name_H-M   'P 1'
#
loop_
_entity.id
_entity.type
_entity.pdbx_description
1 polymer ?
#
loop_
_entity_poly.entity_id
_entity_poly.type
_entity_poly.pdbx_seq_one_letter_code
_entity_poly.pdbx_strand_id
1 'polypeptide(L)'
;MAFAIKAASTSYSTFSPADQPSLSRLAATAAVKMPAGRGKAAAAVVIRAVAAAAAPLSPAPARSAGKRCLPVSQTMARLKAQGKTAFIPYITAGDPDLATTAEALRLLDACGADVIELGVPFSDPYADGPVIQASTARALASGTTPDGVLAMLKEVTPELSCPVVLFSYFNPIVHRGLADFAAAAKEAGAHGLIVPDLPYGATCALRSEATKNELELVLLTTPSTPEDRMKEIKEASEGFVYLSS
;
A
#
# COMPACT_ATOMS: atom_id res chain seq x y z
N MET A 1 19.98 -7.03 42.13
CA MET A 1 21.12 -7.63 41.39
C MET A 1 21.09 -7.09 39.98
N ALA A 2 22.10 -6.30 39.62
CA ALA A 2 22.25 -5.68 38.31
C ALA A 2 22.94 -6.64 37.34
N PHE A 3 22.50 -6.68 36.09
CA PHE A 3 23.34 -7.12 34.97
C PHE A 3 23.08 -6.23 33.75
N ALA A 4 24.11 -5.46 33.41
CA ALA A 4 24.22 -4.66 32.20
C ALA A 4 24.79 -5.53 31.07
N ILE A 5 24.28 -5.38 29.85
CA ILE A 5 24.91 -5.91 28.64
C ILE A 5 25.51 -4.74 27.86
N LYS A 6 26.82 -4.86 27.66
CA LYS A 6 27.77 -3.90 27.10
C LYS A 6 27.65 -3.88 25.57
N ALA A 7 27.50 -2.70 24.98
CA ALA A 7 27.59 -2.49 23.54
C ALA A 7 29.03 -2.76 23.07
N ALA A 8 29.19 -3.60 22.03
CA ALA A 8 30.45 -3.81 21.35
C ALA A 8 30.73 -2.66 20.38
N SER A 9 31.87 -2.00 20.56
CA SER A 9 32.42 -1.02 19.64
C SER A 9 32.84 -1.70 18.34
N THR A 10 32.22 -1.37 17.22
CA THR A 10 32.71 -1.78 15.89
C THR A 10 33.62 -0.67 15.37
N SER A 11 34.89 -0.99 15.18
CA SER A 11 35.90 -0.14 14.57
C SER A 11 35.59 0.08 13.08
N TYR A 12 35.68 1.33 12.64
CA TYR A 12 35.65 1.67 11.22
C TYR A 12 36.92 1.13 10.54
N SER A 13 36.77 0.17 9.64
CA SER A 13 37.80 -0.19 8.67
C SER A 13 37.70 0.75 7.46
N THR A 14 38.78 1.44 7.15
CA THR A 14 38.94 2.27 5.95
C THR A 14 38.87 1.41 4.69
N PHE A 15 37.86 1.61 3.85
CA PHE A 15 37.76 0.95 2.55
C PHE A 15 38.68 1.64 1.53
N SER A 16 39.53 0.86 0.86
CA SER A 16 40.45 1.31 -0.19
C SER A 16 39.71 1.49 -1.55
N PRO A 17 40.03 2.47 -2.40
CA PRO A 17 39.21 2.83 -3.57
C PRO A 17 39.40 1.96 -4.83
N ALA A 18 40.02 0.77 -4.75
CA ALA A 18 40.55 0.09 -5.94
C ALA A 18 39.65 -0.97 -6.61
N ASP A 19 38.51 -1.37 -6.02
CA ASP A 19 37.70 -2.49 -6.55
C ASP A 19 36.25 -2.10 -6.88
N GLN A 20 36.04 -1.29 -7.93
CA GLN A 20 34.72 -1.18 -8.57
C GLN A 20 34.81 -1.18 -10.11
N PRO A 21 33.96 -1.97 -10.80
CA PRO A 21 33.87 -1.96 -12.26
C PRO A 21 33.25 -0.65 -12.77
N SER A 22 33.82 -0.11 -13.85
CA SER A 22 33.47 1.18 -14.43
C SER A 22 32.05 1.20 -15.01
N LEU A 23 31.14 1.97 -14.40
CA LEU A 23 29.91 2.43 -15.03
C LEU A 23 29.96 3.96 -15.15
N SER A 24 30.22 4.45 -16.37
CA SER A 24 30.14 5.87 -16.70
C SER A 24 28.69 6.35 -16.55
N ARG A 25 28.37 7.06 -15.47
CA ARG A 25 27.10 7.78 -15.30
C ARG A 25 27.28 9.23 -15.71
N LEU A 26 26.49 9.69 -16.68
CA LEU A 26 26.33 11.13 -16.94
C LEU A 26 25.62 11.75 -15.73
N ALA A 27 26.32 12.62 -15.00
CA ALA A 27 25.71 13.46 -13.97
C ALA A 27 25.23 14.76 -14.62
N ALA A 28 23.91 14.99 -14.65
CA ALA A 28 23.37 16.30 -14.94
C ALA A 28 23.16 17.07 -13.62
N THR A 29 23.86 18.20 -13.47
CA THR A 29 23.74 19.09 -12.31
C THR A 29 22.77 20.20 -12.65
N ALA A 30 21.64 20.28 -11.96
CA ALA A 30 20.74 21.44 -12.03
C ALA A 30 20.85 22.24 -10.73
N ALA A 31 21.25 23.51 -10.82
CA ALA A 31 21.29 24.44 -9.70
C ALA A 31 19.95 25.21 -9.63
N VAL A 32 19.18 25.01 -8.56
CA VAL A 32 17.99 25.82 -8.28
C VAL A 32 18.40 27.05 -7.47
N LYS A 33 18.17 28.25 -8.01
CA LYS A 33 18.45 29.52 -7.33
C LYS A 33 17.18 29.96 -6.59
N MET A 34 17.22 29.94 -5.25
CA MET A 34 16.14 30.47 -4.41
C MET A 34 16.19 32.01 -4.35
N PRO A 35 15.04 32.72 -4.31
CA PRO A 35 15.04 34.16 -4.11
C PRO A 35 15.42 34.51 -2.66
N ALA A 36 16.23 35.57 -2.51
CA ALA A 36 16.83 35.97 -1.24
C ALA A 36 15.80 36.65 -0.31
N GLY A 37 15.42 35.95 0.76
CA GLY A 37 14.80 36.55 1.95
C GLY A 37 15.89 36.98 2.95
N ARG A 38 15.78 38.20 3.48
CA ARG A 38 16.78 38.86 4.34
C ARG A 38 17.13 38.02 5.58
N GLY A 39 18.42 37.73 5.74
CA GLY A 39 19.07 37.51 7.04
C GLY A 39 19.05 36.06 7.57
N LYS A 40 19.81 35.16 6.94
CA LYS A 40 20.56 34.04 7.53
C LYS A 40 21.34 33.32 6.41
N ALA A 41 22.54 32.82 6.69
CA ALA A 41 23.42 32.20 5.70
C ALA A 41 22.72 31.05 4.95
N ALA A 42 22.73 31.10 3.61
CA ALA A 42 22.16 30.07 2.76
C ALA A 42 23.09 28.86 2.70
N ALA A 43 22.68 27.74 3.30
CA ALA A 43 23.31 26.44 3.06
C ALA A 43 22.78 25.89 1.73
N ALA A 44 23.68 25.65 0.77
CA ALA A 44 23.33 24.98 -0.48
C ALA A 44 23.12 23.47 -0.20
N VAL A 45 21.89 22.98 -0.35
CA VAL A 45 21.59 21.55 -0.33
C VAL A 45 21.81 21.00 -1.74
N VAL A 46 22.81 20.15 -1.91
CA VAL A 46 23.05 19.43 -3.17
C VAL A 46 22.19 18.17 -3.16
N ILE A 47 21.09 18.17 -3.89
CA ILE A 47 20.26 16.98 -4.12
C ILE A 47 20.87 16.20 -5.30
N ARG A 48 21.47 15.04 -5.01
CA ARG A 48 21.88 14.08 -6.05
C ARG A 48 20.66 13.25 -6.45
N ALA A 49 20.06 13.56 -7.60
CA ALA A 49 19.10 12.66 -8.23
C ALA A 49 19.87 11.47 -8.84
N VAL A 50 19.60 10.26 -8.35
CA VAL A 50 20.06 9.03 -8.99
C VAL A 50 18.95 8.54 -9.90
N ALA A 51 19.05 8.85 -11.19
CA ALA A 51 18.24 8.18 -12.20
C ALA A 51 18.77 6.75 -12.36
N ALA A 52 18.08 5.78 -11.77
CA ALA A 52 18.25 4.37 -12.14
C ALA A 52 17.43 4.12 -13.41
N ALA A 53 18.10 3.89 -14.53
CA ALA A 53 17.44 3.31 -15.69
C ALA A 53 17.01 1.88 -15.31
N ALA A 54 15.72 1.68 -15.07
CA ALA A 54 15.16 0.34 -14.86
C ALA A 54 15.23 -0.40 -16.20
N ALA A 55 15.87 -1.58 -16.21
CA ALA A 55 15.77 -2.50 -17.33
C ALA A 55 14.28 -2.88 -17.54
N PRO A 56 13.83 -3.10 -18.79
CA PRO A 56 12.46 -3.52 -19.04
C PRO A 56 12.19 -4.83 -18.30
N LEU A 57 11.20 -4.83 -17.41
CA LEU A 57 10.70 -6.02 -16.77
C LEU A 57 10.22 -6.97 -17.87
N SER A 58 10.75 -8.19 -17.91
CA SER A 58 10.15 -9.24 -18.75
C SER A 58 8.72 -9.46 -18.26
N PRO A 59 7.72 -9.53 -19.17
CA PRO A 59 6.35 -9.74 -18.77
C PRO A 59 6.26 -11.06 -18.00
N ALA A 60 5.61 -11.00 -16.83
CA ALA A 60 5.24 -12.21 -16.12
C ALA A 60 4.38 -13.09 -17.05
N PRO A 61 4.51 -14.43 -17.00
CA PRO A 61 3.67 -15.30 -17.81
C PRO A 61 2.21 -15.00 -17.47
N ALA A 62 1.43 -14.66 -18.51
CA ALA A 62 0.01 -14.35 -18.39
C ALA A 62 -0.69 -15.45 -17.59
N ARG A 63 -1.30 -15.10 -16.45
CA ARG A 63 -2.11 -16.04 -15.67
C ARG A 63 -3.33 -16.40 -16.53
N SER A 64 -3.59 -17.70 -16.71
CA SER A 64 -4.67 -18.16 -17.60
C SER A 64 -6.03 -17.67 -17.14
N ALA A 65 -6.81 -17.10 -18.07
CA ALA A 65 -8.23 -16.83 -17.89
C ALA A 65 -8.97 -18.10 -17.44
N GLY A 66 -9.67 -18.04 -16.31
CA GLY A 66 -10.46 -19.15 -15.75
C GLY A 66 -10.05 -19.61 -14.34
N LYS A 67 -8.96 -19.10 -13.75
CA LYS A 67 -8.69 -19.30 -12.32
C LYS A 67 -9.52 -18.34 -11.49
N ARG A 68 -10.42 -18.87 -10.66
CA ARG A 68 -11.04 -18.09 -9.56
C ARG A 68 -9.93 -17.41 -8.76
N CYS A 69 -10.09 -16.11 -8.54
CA CYS A 69 -9.25 -15.34 -7.64
C CYS A 69 -9.27 -16.00 -6.24
N LEU A 70 -8.10 -16.20 -5.66
CA LEU A 70 -7.98 -16.78 -4.32
C LEU A 70 -8.25 -15.70 -3.26
N PRO A 71 -8.81 -16.06 -2.08
CA PRO A 71 -8.78 -15.19 -0.91
C PRO A 71 -7.36 -14.72 -0.57
N VAL A 72 -7.25 -13.58 0.13
CA VAL A 72 -5.95 -12.97 0.46
C VAL A 72 -5.10 -13.95 1.28
N SER A 73 -5.67 -14.57 2.31
CA SER A 73 -5.02 -15.58 3.17
C SER A 73 -4.49 -16.78 2.37
N GLN A 74 -5.25 -17.28 1.40
CA GLN A 74 -4.82 -18.39 0.55
C GLN A 74 -3.70 -17.99 -0.40
N THR A 75 -3.74 -16.75 -0.90
CA THR A 75 -2.65 -16.19 -1.70
C THR A 75 -1.35 -16.11 -0.89
N MET A 76 -1.42 -15.60 0.34
CA MET A 76 -0.26 -15.52 1.24
C MET A 76 0.27 -16.92 1.62
N ALA A 77 -0.62 -17.86 1.93
CA ALA A 77 -0.23 -19.24 2.25
C ALA A 77 0.48 -19.92 1.06
N ARG A 78 -0.03 -19.71 -0.16
CA ARG A 78 0.59 -20.23 -1.40
C ARG A 78 2.00 -19.67 -1.61
N LEU A 79 2.18 -18.36 -1.44
CA LEU A 79 3.48 -17.70 -1.62
C LEU A 79 4.49 -18.18 -0.56
N LYS A 80 4.05 -18.31 0.69
CA LYS A 80 4.85 -18.87 1.78
C LYS A 80 5.31 -20.30 1.48
N ALA A 81 4.40 -21.16 0.99
CA ALA A 81 4.75 -22.53 0.60
C ALA A 81 5.77 -22.60 -0.55
N GLN A 82 5.82 -21.55 -1.39
CA GLN A 82 6.79 -21.41 -2.48
C GLN A 82 8.09 -20.69 -2.07
N GLY A 83 8.20 -20.22 -0.82
CA GLY A 83 9.33 -19.42 -0.36
C GLY A 83 9.43 -18.05 -1.05
N LYS A 84 8.31 -17.46 -1.47
CA LYS A 84 8.24 -16.16 -2.16
C LYS A 84 7.71 -15.07 -1.24
N THR A 85 8.21 -13.85 -1.45
CA THR A 85 7.66 -12.62 -0.88
C THR A 85 6.54 -12.09 -1.77
N ALA A 86 5.44 -11.64 -1.17
CA ALA A 86 4.32 -11.04 -1.89
C ALA A 86 4.66 -9.65 -2.43
N PHE A 87 4.23 -9.34 -3.65
CA PHE A 87 4.21 -7.98 -4.18
C PHE A 87 2.80 -7.40 -4.09
N ILE A 88 2.64 -6.33 -3.29
CA ILE A 88 1.36 -5.69 -2.98
C ILE A 88 1.43 -4.20 -3.35
N PRO A 89 1.12 -3.82 -4.61
CA PRO A 89 1.03 -2.42 -5.01
C PRO A 89 -0.22 -1.74 -4.43
N TYR A 90 -0.05 -0.48 -4.02
CA TYR A 90 -1.13 0.44 -3.69
C TYR A 90 -1.33 1.45 -4.84
N ILE A 91 -2.59 1.70 -5.20
CA ILE A 91 -2.97 2.84 -6.07
C ILE A 91 -4.21 3.55 -5.49
N THR A 92 -4.31 4.86 -5.69
CA THR A 92 -5.52 5.62 -5.33
C THR A 92 -6.53 5.53 -6.46
N ALA A 93 -7.75 5.09 -6.15
CA ALA A 93 -8.82 5.04 -7.12
C ALA A 93 -9.20 6.45 -7.58
N GLY A 94 -9.32 6.61 -8.89
CA GLY A 94 -9.67 7.90 -9.49
C GLY A 94 -8.50 8.83 -9.75
N ASP A 95 -7.25 8.41 -9.53
CA ASP A 95 -6.06 9.19 -9.88
C ASP A 95 -5.40 8.66 -11.19
N PRO A 96 -5.45 9.40 -12.32
CA PRO A 96 -6.13 10.68 -12.52
C PRO A 96 -7.64 10.58 -12.75
N ASP A 97 -8.15 9.39 -13.08
CA ASP A 97 -9.58 9.08 -13.23
C ASP A 97 -9.86 7.58 -13.06
N LEU A 98 -11.14 7.20 -12.99
CA LEU A 98 -11.56 5.81 -12.77
C LEU A 98 -11.28 4.90 -13.97
N ALA A 99 -11.28 5.42 -15.20
CA ALA A 99 -10.97 4.62 -16.39
C ALA A 99 -9.49 4.20 -16.38
N THR A 100 -8.60 5.15 -16.08
CA THR A 100 -7.17 4.92 -15.89
C THR A 100 -6.92 3.98 -14.70
N THR A 101 -7.71 4.09 -13.63
CA THR A 101 -7.64 3.15 -12.49
C THR A 101 -7.93 1.71 -12.94
N ALA A 102 -8.98 1.49 -13.73
CA ALA A 102 -9.33 0.17 -14.23
C ALA A 102 -8.22 -0.42 -15.11
N GLU A 103 -7.62 0.38 -15.99
CA GLU A 103 -6.46 -0.03 -16.79
C GLU A 103 -5.24 -0.38 -15.91
N ALA A 104 -4.96 0.44 -14.89
CA ALA A 104 -3.88 0.20 -13.95
C ALA A 104 -4.06 -1.12 -13.17
N LEU A 105 -5.28 -1.42 -12.72
CA LEU A 105 -5.58 -2.69 -12.04
C LEU A 105 -5.26 -3.90 -12.91
N ARG A 106 -5.67 -3.87 -14.18
CA ARG A 106 -5.38 -4.92 -15.17
C ARG A 106 -3.89 -5.06 -15.42
N LEU A 107 -3.19 -3.93 -15.54
CA LEU A 107 -1.75 -3.92 -15.77
C LEU A 107 -0.99 -4.48 -14.56
N LEU A 108 -1.36 -4.10 -13.33
CA LEU A 108 -0.73 -4.61 -12.11
C LEU A 108 -0.95 -6.13 -11.96
N ASP A 109 -2.15 -6.63 -12.23
CA ASP A 109 -2.44 -8.06 -12.25
C ASP A 109 -1.59 -8.79 -13.30
N ALA A 110 -1.53 -8.26 -14.54
CA ALA A 110 -0.72 -8.82 -15.62
C ALA A 110 0.79 -8.80 -15.32
N CYS A 111 1.26 -7.79 -14.59
CA CYS A 111 2.65 -7.68 -14.10
C CYS A 111 2.96 -8.61 -12.92
N GLY A 112 1.96 -9.34 -12.41
CA GLY A 112 2.15 -10.34 -11.37
C GLY A 112 2.00 -9.82 -9.94
N ALA A 113 1.19 -8.78 -9.73
CA ALA A 113 0.74 -8.44 -8.38
C ALA A 113 0.12 -9.67 -7.70
N ASP A 114 0.46 -9.86 -6.42
CA ASP A 114 -0.11 -10.94 -5.62
C ASP A 114 -1.40 -10.50 -4.93
N VAL A 115 -1.46 -9.24 -4.51
CA VAL A 115 -2.64 -8.55 -3.99
C VAL A 115 -2.56 -7.11 -4.49
N ILE A 116 -3.68 -6.45 -4.79
CA ILE A 116 -3.68 -5.01 -5.09
C ILE A 116 -4.44 -4.27 -3.99
N GLU A 117 -3.84 -3.22 -3.43
CA GLU A 117 -4.52 -2.31 -2.53
C GLU A 117 -5.10 -1.13 -3.34
N LEU A 118 -6.41 -0.93 -3.22
CA LEU A 118 -7.12 0.13 -3.91
C LEU A 118 -7.62 1.15 -2.90
N GLY A 119 -6.97 2.32 -2.88
CA GLY A 119 -7.31 3.45 -2.02
C GLY A 119 -8.62 4.11 -2.44
N VAL A 120 -9.60 4.13 -1.55
CA VAL A 120 -10.82 4.93 -1.72
C VAL A 120 -10.50 6.38 -1.30
N PRO A 121 -10.58 7.37 -2.22
CA PRO A 121 -10.20 8.73 -1.90
C PRO A 121 -11.13 9.34 -0.84
N PHE A 122 -10.54 10.03 0.14
CA PHE A 122 -11.25 10.66 1.26
C PHE A 122 -10.79 12.12 1.43
N SER A 123 -11.71 13.01 1.81
CA SER A 123 -11.46 14.45 1.90
C SER A 123 -10.48 14.85 2.98
N ASP A 124 -10.39 14.05 4.06
CA ASP A 124 -9.59 14.38 5.24
C ASP A 124 -8.54 13.28 5.56
N PRO A 125 -7.58 13.01 4.65
CA PRO A 125 -6.64 11.89 4.79
C PRO A 125 -5.45 12.26 5.69
N TYR A 126 -5.70 12.36 7.00
CA TYR A 126 -4.70 12.84 7.95
C TYR A 126 -3.56 11.84 8.22
N ALA A 127 -3.74 10.56 7.90
CA ALA A 127 -2.77 9.50 8.14
C ALA A 127 -1.79 9.31 6.97
N ASP A 128 -2.06 9.91 5.81
CA ASP A 128 -1.33 9.67 4.58
C ASP A 128 -0.16 10.63 4.38
N GLY A 129 0.89 10.15 3.72
CA GLY A 129 2.02 10.98 3.29
C GLY A 129 1.67 11.91 2.12
N PRO A 130 2.51 12.91 1.82
CA PRO A 130 2.21 13.95 0.83
C PRO A 130 1.95 13.42 -0.59
N VAL A 131 2.54 12.27 -0.94
CA VAL A 131 2.31 11.63 -2.25
C VAL A 131 0.89 11.08 -2.36
N ILE A 132 0.40 10.37 -1.34
CA ILE A 132 -0.95 9.79 -1.31
C ILE A 132 -2.01 10.88 -1.09
N GLN A 133 -1.70 11.92 -0.32
CA GLN A 133 -2.57 13.10 -0.21
C GLN A 133 -2.74 13.78 -1.57
N ALA A 134 -1.67 13.90 -2.36
CA ALA A 134 -1.72 14.50 -3.68
C ALA A 134 -2.51 13.65 -4.70
N SER A 135 -2.38 12.32 -4.69
CA SER A 135 -3.20 11.44 -5.54
C SER A 135 -4.68 11.50 -5.16
N THR A 136 -4.97 11.47 -3.86
CA THR A 136 -6.34 11.61 -3.33
C THR A 136 -6.95 12.95 -3.73
N ALA A 137 -6.21 14.05 -3.65
CA ALA A 137 -6.68 15.37 -4.07
C ALA A 137 -7.02 15.42 -5.57
N ARG A 138 -6.21 14.79 -6.43
CA ARG A 138 -6.51 14.69 -7.87
C ARG A 138 -7.74 13.83 -8.13
N ALA A 139 -7.88 12.71 -7.43
CA ALA A 139 -9.03 11.82 -7.56
C ALA A 139 -10.35 12.48 -7.14
N LEU A 140 -10.35 13.24 -6.04
CA LEU A 140 -11.53 14.01 -5.62
C LEU A 140 -11.84 15.13 -6.61
N ALA A 141 -10.81 15.81 -7.14
CA ALA A 141 -10.98 16.86 -8.14
C ALA A 141 -11.54 16.33 -9.48
N SER A 142 -11.29 15.07 -9.83
CA SER A 142 -11.89 14.40 -11.00
C SER A 142 -13.33 13.91 -10.76
N GLY A 143 -13.87 14.12 -9.55
CA GLY A 143 -15.25 13.74 -9.19
C GLY A 143 -15.39 12.29 -8.73
N THR A 144 -14.30 11.65 -8.30
CA THR A 144 -14.34 10.27 -7.82
C THR A 144 -15.14 10.17 -6.52
N THR A 145 -16.07 9.21 -6.46
CA THR A 145 -16.89 8.92 -5.28
C THR A 145 -16.71 7.47 -4.85
N PRO A 146 -16.97 7.11 -3.58
CA PRO A 146 -16.94 5.71 -3.15
C PRO A 146 -17.83 4.79 -3.98
N ASP A 147 -19.04 5.23 -4.36
CA ASP A 147 -19.92 4.47 -5.25
C ASP A 147 -19.32 4.27 -6.64
N GLY A 148 -18.68 5.30 -7.20
CA GLY A 148 -17.97 5.20 -8.48
C GLY A 148 -16.81 4.21 -8.42
N VAL A 149 -16.06 4.18 -7.30
CA VAL A 149 -15.00 3.19 -7.08
C VAL A 149 -15.57 1.77 -7.04
N LEU A 150 -16.64 1.53 -6.28
CA LEU A 150 -17.27 0.22 -6.19
C LEU A 150 -17.87 -0.24 -7.52
N ALA A 151 -18.50 0.67 -8.28
CA ALA A 151 -19.03 0.37 -9.60
C ALA A 151 -17.93 -0.02 -10.59
N MET A 152 -16.86 0.78 -10.67
CA MET A 152 -15.69 0.46 -11.50
C MET A 152 -15.05 -0.87 -11.08
N LEU A 153 -14.92 -1.10 -9.77
CA LEU A 153 -14.32 -2.33 -9.25
C LEU A 153 -15.15 -3.56 -9.63
N LYS A 154 -16.48 -3.46 -9.59
CA LYS A 154 -17.42 -4.52 -10.00
C LYS A 154 -17.25 -4.92 -11.46
N GLU A 155 -16.92 -3.97 -12.32
CA GLU A 155 -16.71 -4.20 -13.75
C GLU A 155 -15.34 -4.84 -14.04
N VAL A 156 -14.29 -4.42 -13.34
CA VAL A 156 -12.92 -4.87 -13.62
C VAL A 156 -12.54 -6.18 -12.93
N THR A 157 -13.07 -6.45 -11.73
CA THR A 157 -12.69 -7.63 -10.92
C THR A 157 -12.90 -8.99 -11.59
N PRO A 158 -13.93 -9.22 -12.43
CA PRO A 158 -14.05 -10.49 -13.17
C PRO A 158 -12.86 -10.80 -14.09
N GLU A 159 -12.06 -9.79 -14.43
CA GLU A 159 -10.92 -9.90 -15.33
C GLU A 159 -9.58 -9.96 -14.59
N LEU A 160 -9.58 -9.80 -13.26
CA LEU A 160 -8.37 -9.86 -12.43
C LEU A 160 -8.16 -11.26 -11.84
N SER A 161 -6.90 -11.67 -11.74
CA SER A 161 -6.52 -12.95 -11.13
C SER A 161 -6.08 -12.83 -9.66
N CYS A 162 -5.59 -11.66 -9.25
CA CYS A 162 -5.19 -11.34 -7.88
C CYS A 162 -6.32 -10.67 -7.09
N PRO A 163 -6.39 -10.91 -5.76
CA PRO A 163 -7.37 -10.26 -4.91
C PRO A 163 -7.12 -8.75 -4.82
N VAL A 164 -8.21 -7.99 -4.79
CA VAL A 164 -8.21 -6.55 -4.51
C VAL A 164 -8.66 -6.31 -3.08
N VAL A 165 -7.90 -5.53 -2.32
CA VAL A 165 -8.20 -5.11 -0.96
C VAL A 165 -8.54 -3.62 -0.99
N LEU A 166 -9.72 -3.26 -0.50
CA LEU A 166 -10.09 -1.85 -0.38
C LEU A 166 -9.37 -1.23 0.80
N PHE A 167 -8.68 -0.12 0.55
CA PHE A 167 -8.01 0.68 1.55
C PHE A 167 -8.83 1.96 1.75
N SER A 168 -9.50 2.09 2.90
CA SER A 168 -10.44 3.19 3.16
C SER A 168 -10.29 3.73 4.56
N TYR A 169 -10.47 5.02 4.74
CA TYR A 169 -10.73 5.60 6.05
C TYR A 169 -12.05 5.05 6.62
N PHE A 170 -12.17 5.09 7.95
CA PHE A 170 -13.33 4.52 8.65
C PHE A 170 -14.58 5.38 8.47
N ASN A 171 -14.44 6.70 8.36
CA ASN A 171 -15.57 7.61 8.27
C ASN A 171 -16.49 7.35 7.05
N PRO A 172 -15.98 7.16 5.82
CA PRO A 172 -16.80 6.72 4.67
C PRO A 172 -17.58 5.42 4.92
N ILE A 173 -16.98 4.47 5.64
CA ILE A 173 -17.60 3.17 5.97
C ILE A 173 -18.76 3.39 6.94
N VAL A 174 -18.56 4.18 7.99
CA VAL A 174 -19.60 4.51 8.98
C VAL A 174 -20.75 5.28 8.35
N HIS A 175 -20.46 6.24 7.45
CA HIS A 175 -21.48 7.03 6.78
C HIS A 175 -22.40 6.15 5.90
N ARG A 176 -21.85 5.12 5.25
CA ARG A 176 -22.66 4.14 4.52
C ARG A 176 -23.37 3.16 5.46
N GLY A 177 -22.76 2.86 6.59
CA GLY A 177 -23.14 1.77 7.49
C GLY A 177 -22.25 0.55 7.28
N LEU A 178 -21.81 -0.09 8.37
CA LEU A 178 -20.82 -1.18 8.31
C LEU A 178 -21.30 -2.37 7.47
N ALA A 179 -22.54 -2.81 7.68
CA ALA A 179 -23.12 -3.94 6.97
C ALA A 179 -23.30 -3.63 5.48
N ASP A 180 -23.86 -2.46 5.15
CA ASP A 180 -24.11 -2.02 3.78
C ASP A 180 -22.80 -1.80 3.01
N PHE A 181 -21.77 -1.28 3.68
CA PHE A 181 -20.43 -1.16 3.09
C PHE A 181 -19.80 -2.52 2.83
N ALA A 182 -19.82 -3.44 3.80
CA ALA A 182 -19.25 -4.77 3.62
C ALA A 182 -19.95 -5.54 2.49
N ALA A 183 -21.28 -5.47 2.42
CA ALA A 183 -22.06 -6.08 1.34
C ALA A 183 -21.71 -5.46 -0.03
N ALA A 184 -21.69 -4.13 -0.14
CA ALA A 184 -21.37 -3.44 -1.38
C ALA A 184 -19.92 -3.69 -1.84
N ALA A 185 -18.97 -3.74 -0.91
CA ALA A 185 -17.58 -4.07 -1.19
C ALA A 185 -17.43 -5.49 -1.73
N LYS A 186 -18.10 -6.47 -1.11
CA LYS A 186 -18.11 -7.85 -1.60
C LYS A 186 -18.79 -7.96 -2.97
N GLU A 187 -19.92 -7.30 -3.17
CA GLU A 187 -20.62 -7.27 -4.46
C GLU A 187 -19.75 -6.67 -5.57
N ALA A 188 -18.92 -5.68 -5.24
CA ALA A 188 -17.94 -5.09 -6.14
C ALA A 188 -16.72 -5.99 -6.44
N GLY A 189 -16.60 -7.15 -5.78
CA GLY A 189 -15.50 -8.08 -5.99
C GLY A 189 -14.27 -7.83 -5.12
N ALA A 190 -14.37 -7.01 -4.08
CA ALA A 190 -13.30 -6.88 -3.08
C ALA A 190 -13.12 -8.20 -2.31
N HIS A 191 -11.88 -8.47 -1.89
CA HIS A 191 -11.48 -9.66 -1.16
C HIS A 191 -11.06 -9.37 0.28
N GLY A 192 -10.89 -8.09 0.62
CA GLY A 192 -10.52 -7.66 1.96
C GLY A 192 -10.61 -6.17 2.15
N LEU A 193 -10.42 -5.75 3.39
CA LEU A 193 -10.45 -4.36 3.83
C LEU A 193 -9.18 -4.02 4.63
N ILE A 194 -8.63 -2.83 4.40
CA ILE A 194 -7.67 -2.16 5.27
C ILE A 194 -8.30 -0.84 5.70
N VAL A 195 -8.37 -0.62 7.01
CA VAL A 195 -8.94 0.60 7.61
C VAL A 195 -7.93 1.17 8.61
N PRO A 196 -7.04 2.09 8.18
CA PRO A 196 -5.89 2.52 8.99
C PRO A 196 -6.26 3.24 10.28
N ASP A 197 -7.38 3.96 10.26
CA ASP A 197 -7.93 4.74 11.36
C ASP A 197 -9.02 3.99 12.13
N LEU A 198 -9.15 2.67 11.95
CA LEU A 198 -10.16 1.85 12.63
C LEU A 198 -9.98 1.94 14.15
N PRO A 199 -10.96 2.53 14.89
CA PRO A 199 -10.85 2.60 16.33
C PRO A 199 -11.03 1.22 16.94
N TYR A 200 -10.23 0.90 17.97
CA TYR A 200 -10.25 -0.38 18.67
C TYR A 200 -11.67 -0.83 19.09
N GLY A 201 -12.49 0.12 19.58
CA GLY A 201 -13.88 -0.17 19.98
C GLY A 201 -14.82 -0.58 18.83
N ALA A 202 -14.48 -0.26 17.57
CA ALA A 202 -15.26 -0.63 16.39
C ALA A 202 -14.71 -1.87 15.67
N THR A 203 -13.51 -2.34 16.02
CA THR A 203 -12.85 -3.47 15.34
C THR A 203 -13.71 -4.73 15.32
N CYS A 204 -14.30 -5.12 16.46
CA CYS A 204 -15.15 -6.30 16.53
C CYS A 204 -16.40 -6.19 15.64
N ALA A 205 -17.01 -5.00 15.59
CA ALA A 205 -18.21 -4.75 14.79
C ALA A 205 -17.90 -4.84 13.30
N LEU A 206 -16.86 -4.13 12.83
CA LEU A 206 -16.45 -4.18 11.42
C LEU A 206 -16.00 -5.58 11.00
N ARG A 207 -15.23 -6.26 11.85
CA ARG A 207 -14.78 -7.64 11.59
C ARG A 207 -15.95 -8.60 11.43
N SER A 208 -16.97 -8.48 12.29
CA SER A 208 -18.20 -9.29 12.19
C SER A 208 -18.89 -9.12 10.83
N GLU A 209 -19.05 -7.87 10.37
CA GLU A 209 -19.67 -7.60 9.07
C GLU A 209 -18.77 -8.03 7.89
N ALA A 210 -17.45 -7.87 8.00
CA ALA A 210 -16.50 -8.34 7.00
C ALA A 210 -16.55 -9.87 6.85
N THR A 211 -16.51 -10.61 7.96
CA THR A 211 -16.60 -12.09 7.95
C THR A 211 -17.91 -12.59 7.34
N LYS A 212 -19.06 -11.96 7.67
CA LYS A 212 -20.37 -12.32 7.08
C LYS A 212 -20.39 -12.16 5.56
N ASN A 213 -19.60 -11.23 5.04
CA ASN A 213 -19.50 -10.93 3.60
C ASN A 213 -18.25 -11.54 2.96
N GLU A 214 -17.54 -12.46 3.64
CA GLU A 214 -16.32 -13.10 3.14
C GLU A 214 -15.26 -12.07 2.67
N LEU A 215 -15.11 -10.99 3.43
CA LEU A 215 -14.04 -10.01 3.29
C LEU A 215 -13.02 -10.24 4.41
N GLU A 216 -11.75 -10.38 4.05
CA GLU A 216 -10.67 -10.50 5.03
C GLU A 216 -10.28 -9.11 5.57
N LEU A 217 -10.41 -8.91 6.88
CA LEU A 217 -10.00 -7.65 7.52
C LEU A 217 -8.50 -7.72 7.88
N VAL A 218 -7.69 -6.93 7.20
CA VAL A 218 -6.26 -6.75 7.46
C VAL A 218 -6.10 -5.66 8.52
N LEU A 219 -5.53 -6.02 9.67
CA LEU A 219 -5.30 -5.07 10.76
C LEU A 219 -3.87 -4.53 10.73
N LEU A 220 -3.72 -3.30 11.24
CA LEU A 220 -2.46 -2.60 11.32
C LEU A 220 -1.79 -2.79 12.68
N THR A 221 -0.46 -2.78 12.68
CA THR A 221 0.37 -2.63 13.87
C THR A 221 1.51 -1.64 13.59
N THR A 222 2.16 -1.17 14.64
CA THR A 222 3.36 -0.31 14.55
C THR A 222 4.51 -0.89 15.38
N PRO A 223 5.77 -0.48 15.16
CA PRO A 223 6.88 -0.86 16.04
C PRO A 223 6.70 -0.43 17.50
N SER A 224 5.86 0.57 17.77
CA SER A 224 5.53 1.05 19.11
C SER A 224 4.34 0.33 19.75
N THR A 225 3.69 -0.59 19.03
CA THR A 225 2.54 -1.34 19.54
C THR A 225 3.01 -2.33 20.62
N PRO A 226 2.38 -2.34 21.82
CA PRO A 226 2.71 -3.29 22.88
C PRO A 226 2.61 -4.76 22.43
N GLU A 227 3.48 -5.65 22.96
CA GLU A 227 3.56 -7.05 22.52
C GLU A 227 2.28 -7.86 22.72
N ASP A 228 1.56 -7.62 23.82
CA ASP A 228 0.26 -8.20 24.10
C ASP A 228 -0.76 -7.82 23.01
N ARG A 229 -0.82 -6.53 22.66
CA ARG A 229 -1.67 -6.05 21.57
C ARG A 229 -1.25 -6.60 20.21
N MET A 230 0.05 -6.75 19.94
CA MET A 230 0.52 -7.37 18.70
C MET A 230 0.05 -8.83 18.56
N LYS A 231 -0.06 -9.58 19.68
CA LYS A 231 -0.60 -10.94 19.67
C LYS A 231 -2.09 -10.93 19.33
N GLU A 232 -2.88 -10.05 19.95
CA GLU A 232 -4.30 -9.88 19.66
C GLU A 232 -4.54 -9.51 18.19
N ILE A 233 -3.78 -8.55 17.66
CA ILE A 233 -3.83 -8.14 16.25
C ILE A 233 -3.53 -9.34 15.35
N LYS A 234 -2.45 -10.08 15.63
CA LYS A 234 -2.07 -11.26 14.83
C LYS A 234 -3.16 -12.34 14.82
N GLU A 235 -3.81 -12.59 15.96
CA GLU A 235 -4.88 -13.58 16.09
C GLU A 235 -6.17 -13.14 15.39
N ALA A 236 -6.45 -11.84 15.38
CA ALA A 236 -7.65 -11.28 14.77
C ALA A 236 -7.52 -11.00 13.26
N SER A 237 -6.29 -10.77 12.77
CA SER A 237 -6.01 -10.43 11.37
C SER A 237 -6.20 -11.60 10.42
N GLU A 238 -6.72 -11.31 9.25
CA GLU A 238 -6.81 -12.24 8.13
C GLU A 238 -5.88 -11.79 7.00
N GLY A 239 -5.43 -12.71 6.15
CA GLY A 239 -4.49 -12.40 5.07
C GLY A 239 -3.06 -12.17 5.55
N PHE A 240 -2.81 -10.98 6.12
CA PHE A 240 -1.52 -10.53 6.63
C PHE A 240 -1.73 -9.45 7.72
N VAL A 241 -0.64 -9.05 8.39
CA VAL A 241 -0.65 -7.90 9.31
C VAL A 241 0.09 -6.77 8.63
N TYR A 242 -0.53 -5.59 8.59
CA TYR A 242 0.06 -4.41 7.96
C TYR A 242 0.93 -3.67 8.98
N LEU A 243 2.23 -3.57 8.75
CA LEU A 243 3.15 -2.84 9.61
C LEU A 243 3.30 -1.40 9.10
N SER A 244 2.84 -0.43 9.89
CA SER A 244 3.02 1.01 9.62
C SER A 244 4.12 1.60 10.50
N SER A 245 4.89 2.56 9.97
CA SER A 245 6.08 3.15 10.61
C SER A 245 5.88 4.60 10.98
#